data_AF-A0A5N4DYZ3-F1
#
_entry.id   AF-A0A5N4DYZ3-F1
#
_cell.length_a   1.000
_cell.length_b   1.000
_cell.length_c   1.000
_cell.angle_alpha   90.00
_cell.angle_beta   90.00
_cell.angle_gamma   90.00
#
_symmetry.space_group_name_H-M   'P 1'
#
loop_
_entity.id
_entity.type
_entity.pdbx_description
1 polymer ?
#
loop_
_entity_poly.entity_id
_entity_poly.type
_entity_poly.pdbx_seq_one_letter_code
_entity_poly.pdbx_strand_id
1 'polypeptide(L)'
;MNVKMIKFGFSASLNLIPLMRTSDENAKRLLMKGAWYLAFYRVFLAATEVSFSFDVGNGPVEIVVRSPSPLNDDQWHRVTAERNVKQASLQVDRLPRQVRKAPTEGHTRLELYSQLFVGGAGGQQGFLGCIRSLRMNGVTLDLEERAKVTSGFKSGCSGHCTSYGANCENGGKCIEKYHGYSCDCSHTAYDGTFCNKERKDQRYQWCEPKIQAVLQLLYLRPIFSGTFVELNKASVNTLRIVEPHTAQGHPNPKSVNELMYKCGYGKINKKGIALTDNSLIVRSLGKYGNICVDLLCEIDTVGKRYRQANYLPWPFRLSSPRGGMMIKTIHCVESGGAGNREDQIYRLIRRMN
;
A
#
# COMPACT_ATOMS: atom_id res chain seq x y z
N MET A 1 1.98 -26.68 -6.37
CA MET A 1 1.30 -27.30 -7.53
C MET A 1 2.23 -28.37 -8.11
N ASN A 2 1.94 -29.67 -8.01
CA ASN A 2 2.91 -30.70 -8.45
C ASN A 2 2.94 -30.83 -9.98
N VAL A 3 3.81 -30.10 -10.70
CA VAL A 3 4.01 -30.30 -12.15
C VAL A 3 5.02 -31.43 -12.36
N LYS A 4 4.53 -32.58 -12.81
CA LYS A 4 5.33 -33.78 -13.07
C LYS A 4 6.03 -33.62 -14.42
N MET A 5 7.33 -33.30 -14.38
CA MET A 5 8.11 -32.91 -15.55
C MET A 5 9.16 -33.98 -15.88
N ILE A 6 8.80 -34.91 -16.77
CA ILE A 6 9.76 -35.70 -17.58
C ILE A 6 10.50 -36.82 -16.83
N LYS A 7 10.49 -38.04 -17.39
CA LYS A 7 11.40 -39.14 -17.04
C LYS A 7 12.80 -38.85 -17.58
N PHE A 8 13.78 -38.76 -16.69
CA PHE A 8 15.15 -38.37 -17.04
C PHE A 8 15.93 -39.53 -17.67
N GLY A 9 16.87 -39.21 -18.56
CA GLY A 9 17.93 -40.10 -19.03
C GLY A 9 19.29 -39.59 -18.54
N PHE A 10 20.20 -40.51 -18.23
CA PHE A 10 21.51 -40.33 -17.56
C PHE A 10 22.24 -38.98 -17.78
N SER A 11 22.62 -38.28 -16.70
CA SER A 11 23.68 -37.24 -16.78
C SER A 11 24.42 -37.05 -15.45
N ALA A 12 25.75 -37.07 -15.49
CA ALA A 12 26.63 -36.75 -14.35
C ALA A 12 26.68 -35.25 -14.02
N SER A 13 26.15 -34.41 -14.91
CA SER A 13 26.11 -32.95 -14.76
C SER A 13 24.68 -32.44 -14.81
N LEU A 14 24.39 -31.45 -13.96
CA LEU A 14 23.09 -30.81 -13.85
C LEU A 14 23.28 -29.30 -13.92
N ASN A 15 22.55 -28.64 -14.78
CA ASN A 15 22.45 -27.19 -14.85
C ASN A 15 20.97 -26.85 -14.92
N LEU A 16 20.42 -26.24 -13.86
CA LEU A 16 19.02 -25.82 -13.76
C LEU A 16 18.95 -24.31 -13.64
N ILE A 17 18.20 -23.68 -14.55
CA ILE A 17 18.04 -22.23 -14.60
C ILE A 17 16.56 -21.85 -14.74
N PRO A 18 15.77 -21.93 -13.65
CA PRO A 18 14.42 -21.39 -13.62
C PRO A 18 14.43 -19.85 -13.57
N LEU A 19 13.50 -19.25 -14.31
CA LEU A 19 13.08 -17.85 -14.18
C LEU A 19 11.68 -17.84 -13.58
N MET A 20 11.56 -17.34 -12.35
CA MET A 20 10.35 -17.45 -11.55
C MET A 20 9.97 -16.15 -10.85
N ARG A 21 8.70 -15.99 -10.48
CA ARG A 21 8.21 -14.94 -9.58
C ARG A 21 7.21 -15.53 -8.59
N THR A 22 7.16 -14.99 -7.38
CA THR A 22 6.19 -15.42 -6.36
C THR A 22 5.88 -14.28 -5.41
N SER A 23 4.68 -14.32 -4.83
CA SER A 23 4.25 -13.45 -3.72
C SER A 23 3.93 -14.30 -2.48
N ASP A 24 4.40 -15.54 -2.42
CA ASP A 24 4.08 -16.49 -1.36
C ASP A 24 4.85 -16.12 -0.09
N GLU A 25 4.13 -15.93 1.01
CA GLU A 25 4.68 -15.54 2.32
C GLU A 25 5.16 -16.74 3.14
N ASN A 26 4.97 -17.97 2.62
CA ASN A 26 5.40 -19.18 3.30
C ASN A 26 6.92 -19.38 3.31
N ALA A 27 7.43 -19.92 4.42
CA ALA A 27 8.85 -19.89 4.75
C ALA A 27 9.76 -20.70 3.80
N LYS A 28 9.31 -21.84 3.23
CA LYS A 28 10.15 -22.66 2.34
C LYS A 28 9.30 -23.51 1.40
N ARG A 29 9.42 -23.29 0.09
CA ARG A 29 8.69 -24.03 -0.97
C ARG A 29 9.64 -24.82 -1.84
N LEU A 30 9.24 -26.05 -2.19
CA LEU A 30 9.99 -26.88 -3.13
C LEU A 30 9.78 -26.36 -4.56
N LEU A 31 10.84 -25.84 -5.17
CA LEU A 31 10.82 -25.42 -6.56
C LEU A 31 10.98 -26.61 -7.50
N MET A 32 11.99 -27.44 -7.24
CA MET A 32 12.34 -28.56 -8.12
C MET A 32 12.88 -29.75 -7.33
N LYS A 33 12.56 -30.97 -7.76
CA LYS A 33 13.13 -32.21 -7.19
C LYS A 33 13.29 -33.29 -8.26
N GLY A 34 14.42 -34.00 -8.21
CA GLY A 34 14.53 -35.34 -8.77
C GLY A 34 15.21 -36.26 -7.77
N ALA A 35 14.83 -37.53 -7.74
CA ALA A 35 15.32 -38.48 -6.76
C ALA A 35 15.20 -39.92 -7.24
N TRP A 36 16.27 -40.69 -7.16
CA TRP A 36 16.29 -42.12 -7.44
C TRP A 36 17.02 -42.85 -6.32
N TYR A 37 16.32 -43.81 -5.69
CA TYR A 37 16.81 -44.50 -4.50
C TYR A 37 17.27 -43.49 -3.43
N LEU A 38 18.53 -43.54 -2.99
CA LEU A 38 19.12 -42.60 -2.02
C LEU A 38 19.61 -41.29 -2.65
N ALA A 39 19.77 -41.21 -3.98
CA ALA A 39 20.29 -40.03 -4.66
C ALA A 39 19.17 -39.01 -4.94
N PHE A 40 19.45 -37.72 -4.77
CA PHE A 40 18.48 -36.66 -5.09
C PHE A 40 19.14 -35.32 -5.40
N TYR A 41 18.34 -34.41 -5.97
CA TYR A 41 18.59 -32.98 -5.98
C TYR A 41 17.28 -32.24 -5.68
N ARG A 42 17.38 -31.10 -4.99
CA ARG A 42 16.26 -30.26 -4.58
C ARG A 42 16.68 -28.79 -4.62
N VAL A 43 15.79 -27.95 -5.13
CA VAL A 43 15.91 -26.49 -5.02
C VAL A 43 14.74 -26.01 -4.18
N PHE A 44 15.04 -25.28 -3.11
CA PHE A 44 14.05 -24.64 -2.25
C PHE A 44 14.16 -23.13 -2.34
N LEU A 45 13.01 -22.48 -2.25
CA LEU A 45 12.87 -21.04 -2.16
C LEU A 45 12.21 -20.65 -0.84
N ALA A 46 12.77 -19.66 -0.17
CA ALA A 46 12.23 -18.96 0.98
C ALA A 46 12.14 -17.46 0.66
N ALA A 47 11.52 -16.68 1.55
CA ALA A 47 11.37 -15.24 1.38
C ALA A 47 12.70 -14.50 1.16
N THR A 48 13.81 -14.94 1.76
CA THR A 48 15.14 -14.28 1.62
C THR A 48 16.27 -15.25 1.33
N GLU A 49 15.95 -16.49 0.96
CA GLU A 49 16.95 -17.55 0.84
C GLU A 49 16.59 -18.52 -0.29
N VAL A 50 17.59 -18.97 -1.03
CA VAL A 50 17.48 -20.11 -1.96
C VAL A 50 18.49 -21.16 -1.53
N SER A 51 18.05 -22.41 -1.45
CA SER A 51 18.94 -23.53 -1.15
C SER A 51 18.93 -24.59 -2.26
N PHE A 52 20.11 -25.07 -2.61
CA PHE A 52 20.34 -26.16 -3.55
C PHE A 52 20.95 -27.34 -2.79
N SER A 53 20.18 -28.40 -2.63
CA SER A 53 20.57 -29.61 -1.90
C SER A 53 20.64 -30.80 -2.84
N PHE A 54 21.66 -31.64 -2.71
CA PHE A 54 21.79 -32.87 -3.47
C PHE A 54 22.51 -33.97 -2.68
N ASP A 55 22.23 -35.22 -3.02
CA ASP A 55 22.91 -36.40 -2.51
C ASP A 55 23.21 -37.34 -3.68
N VAL A 56 24.45 -37.85 -3.69
CA VAL A 56 25.01 -38.72 -4.73
C VAL A 56 25.43 -40.08 -4.17
N GLY A 57 25.19 -40.34 -2.88
CA GLY A 57 25.66 -41.52 -2.15
C GLY A 57 26.72 -41.22 -1.08
N ASN A 58 27.24 -39.99 -1.04
CA ASN A 58 28.20 -39.53 -0.02
C ASN A 58 27.53 -38.75 1.12
N GLY A 59 26.18 -38.72 1.14
CA GLY A 59 25.40 -37.90 2.05
C GLY A 59 24.99 -36.55 1.47
N PRO A 60 24.04 -35.86 2.12
CA PRO A 60 23.41 -34.66 1.59
C PRO A 60 24.33 -33.43 1.69
N VAL A 61 24.38 -32.68 0.60
CA VAL A 61 25.15 -31.44 0.45
C VAL A 61 24.18 -30.30 0.13
N GLU A 62 24.07 -29.28 0.97
CA GLU A 62 23.24 -28.06 0.74
C GLU A 62 24.06 -26.77 0.58
N ILE A 63 23.92 -26.08 -0.56
CA ILE A 63 24.46 -24.74 -0.82
C ILE A 63 23.33 -23.72 -0.63
N VAL A 64 23.59 -22.65 0.10
CA VAL A 64 22.60 -21.63 0.44
C VAL A 64 23.06 -20.26 -0.06
N VAL A 65 22.17 -19.53 -0.72
CA VAL A 65 22.35 -18.11 -1.07
C VAL A 65 21.29 -17.30 -0.32
N ARG A 66 21.73 -16.30 0.45
CA ARG A 66 20.83 -15.37 1.14
C ARG A 66 20.77 -14.05 0.39
N SER A 67 19.56 -13.59 0.13
CA SER A 67 19.29 -12.32 -0.52
C SER A 67 19.07 -11.22 0.54
N PRO A 68 19.64 -10.01 0.36
CA PRO A 68 19.36 -8.88 1.24
C PRO A 68 17.94 -8.33 1.05
N SER A 69 17.34 -8.52 -0.13
CA SER A 69 15.97 -8.15 -0.43
C SER A 69 15.07 -9.40 -0.49
N PRO A 70 13.77 -9.27 -0.17
CA PRO A 70 12.82 -10.37 -0.33
C PRO A 70 12.77 -10.88 -1.78
N LEU A 71 12.69 -12.19 -1.95
CA LEU A 71 12.53 -12.91 -3.23
C LEU A 71 11.05 -13.26 -3.53
N ASN A 72 10.16 -12.91 -2.61
CA ASN A 72 8.70 -13.05 -2.74
C ASN A 72 8.02 -11.68 -2.97
N ASP A 73 8.67 -10.84 -3.76
CA ASP A 73 8.26 -9.46 -4.09
C ASP A 73 7.45 -9.36 -5.41
N ASP A 74 6.98 -10.50 -5.93
CA ASP A 74 6.35 -10.67 -7.24
C ASP A 74 7.20 -10.18 -8.44
N GLN A 75 8.51 -10.00 -8.26
CA GLN A 75 9.45 -9.75 -9.35
C GLN A 75 10.06 -11.05 -9.88
N TRP A 76 10.60 -10.98 -11.10
CA TRP A 76 11.25 -12.11 -11.75
C TRP A 76 12.66 -12.32 -11.20
N HIS A 77 12.87 -13.48 -10.58
CA HIS A 77 14.15 -13.94 -10.09
C HIS A 77 14.69 -15.11 -10.93
N ARG A 78 15.99 -15.04 -11.23
CA ARG A 78 16.74 -16.08 -11.94
C ARG A 78 17.58 -16.88 -10.95
N VAL A 79 17.27 -18.15 -10.79
CA VAL A 79 18.11 -19.07 -9.99
C VAL A 79 18.95 -19.91 -10.92
N THR A 80 20.24 -20.04 -10.65
CA THR A 80 21.18 -20.88 -11.41
C THR A 80 21.79 -21.90 -10.46
N ALA A 81 21.35 -23.15 -10.56
CA ALA A 81 21.87 -24.28 -9.77
C ALA A 81 22.65 -25.20 -10.71
N GLU A 82 23.95 -25.35 -10.45
CA GLU A 82 24.85 -26.15 -11.28
C GLU A 82 25.58 -27.19 -10.44
N ARG A 83 25.75 -28.38 -10.98
CA ARG A 83 26.61 -29.44 -10.47
C ARG A 83 27.34 -30.08 -11.64
N ASN A 84 28.65 -30.19 -11.52
CA ASN A 84 29.48 -31.04 -12.36
C ASN A 84 30.33 -31.96 -11.47
N VAL A 85 31.25 -32.70 -12.08
CA VAL A 85 32.14 -33.63 -11.37
C VAL A 85 33.16 -32.94 -10.45
N LYS A 86 33.46 -31.66 -10.65
CA LYS A 86 34.47 -30.91 -9.87
C LYS A 86 33.85 -30.08 -8.75
N GLN A 87 32.63 -29.56 -8.96
CA GLN A 87 31.98 -28.65 -8.02
C GLN A 87 30.47 -28.55 -8.23
N ALA A 88 29.79 -28.06 -7.21
CA ALA A 88 28.42 -27.57 -7.27
C ALA A 88 28.39 -26.08 -6.97
N SER A 89 27.39 -25.37 -7.48
CA SER A 89 27.23 -23.95 -7.23
C SER A 89 25.79 -23.49 -7.31
N LEU A 90 25.50 -22.41 -6.59
CA LEU A 90 24.22 -21.73 -6.61
C LEU A 90 24.42 -20.22 -6.80
N GLN A 91 23.63 -19.63 -7.67
CA GLN A 91 23.54 -18.18 -7.86
C GLN A 91 22.08 -17.77 -7.96
N VAL A 92 21.74 -16.64 -7.33
CA VAL A 92 20.42 -16.02 -7.38
C VAL A 92 20.60 -14.62 -7.94
N ASP A 93 19.94 -14.31 -9.04
CA ASP A 93 20.04 -13.06 -9.77
C ASP A 93 21.49 -12.64 -10.05
N ARG A 94 21.91 -11.50 -9.53
CA ARG A 94 23.25 -10.94 -9.62
C ARG A 94 24.05 -11.08 -8.32
N LEU A 95 23.54 -11.84 -7.35
CA LEU A 95 24.24 -12.09 -6.09
C LEU A 95 25.51 -12.92 -6.34
N PRO A 96 26.50 -12.85 -5.42
CA PRO A 96 27.73 -13.64 -5.53
C PRO A 96 27.43 -15.13 -5.63
N ARG A 97 28.06 -15.78 -6.61
CA ARG A 97 27.94 -17.23 -6.83
C ARG A 97 28.58 -17.97 -5.66
N GLN A 98 27.82 -18.84 -5.01
CA GLN A 98 28.32 -19.73 -3.97
C GLN A 98 28.76 -21.05 -4.61
N VAL A 99 29.97 -21.50 -4.29
CA VAL A 99 30.58 -22.71 -4.88
C VAL A 99 31.02 -23.66 -3.79
N ARG A 100 30.74 -24.94 -3.98
CA ARG A 100 31.25 -26.03 -3.14
C ARG A 100 31.98 -27.04 -4.01
N LYS A 101 33.25 -27.30 -3.70
CA LYS A 101 34.04 -28.33 -4.40
C LYS A 101 33.43 -29.72 -4.13
N ALA A 102 33.51 -30.58 -5.14
CA ALA A 102 33.14 -31.98 -4.98
C ALA A 102 34.15 -32.67 -4.02
N PRO A 103 33.71 -33.62 -3.19
CA PRO A 103 34.61 -34.47 -2.43
C PRO A 103 35.61 -35.19 -3.35
N THR A 104 36.85 -35.38 -2.88
CA THR A 104 37.89 -36.12 -3.61
C THR A 104 37.59 -37.62 -3.71
N GLU A 105 36.78 -38.16 -2.79
CA GLU A 105 36.39 -39.56 -2.73
C GLU A 105 34.87 -39.74 -2.83
N GLY A 106 34.45 -40.85 -3.46
CA GLY A 106 33.06 -41.29 -3.53
C GLY A 106 32.36 -41.08 -4.88
N HIS A 107 31.03 -41.19 -4.88
CA HIS A 107 30.26 -41.27 -6.11
C HIS A 107 30.19 -39.92 -6.86
N THR A 108 30.70 -39.89 -8.09
CA THR A 108 30.68 -38.69 -8.95
C THR A 108 29.44 -38.63 -9.85
N ARG A 109 28.89 -39.81 -10.19
CA ARG A 109 27.75 -39.97 -11.10
C ARG A 109 26.43 -39.87 -10.33
N LEU A 110 25.58 -38.95 -10.76
CA LEU A 110 24.23 -38.78 -10.23
C LEU A 110 23.29 -39.66 -11.07
N GLU A 111 22.87 -40.80 -10.53
CA GLU A 111 21.98 -41.74 -11.23
C GLU A 111 20.51 -41.40 -10.95
N LEU A 112 19.95 -40.45 -11.70
CA LEU A 112 18.54 -40.08 -11.57
C LEU A 112 17.75 -40.76 -12.66
N TYR A 113 17.27 -41.98 -12.42
CA TYR A 113 16.30 -42.62 -13.31
C TYR A 113 14.86 -42.10 -13.10
N SER A 114 14.69 -41.16 -12.17
CA SER A 114 13.40 -40.62 -11.81
C SER A 114 13.00 -39.44 -12.68
N GLN A 115 11.75 -39.03 -12.50
CA GLN A 115 11.24 -37.83 -13.12
C GLN A 115 11.71 -36.57 -12.40
N LEU A 116 11.88 -35.47 -13.12
CA LEU A 116 12.02 -34.14 -12.52
C LEU A 116 10.62 -33.65 -12.15
N PHE A 117 10.47 -33.07 -10.97
CA PHE A 117 9.22 -32.46 -10.54
C PHE A 117 9.48 -30.98 -10.34
N VAL A 118 8.58 -30.16 -10.87
CA VAL A 118 8.58 -28.70 -10.73
C VAL A 118 7.33 -28.32 -9.96
N GLY A 119 7.47 -27.44 -8.97
CA GLY A 119 6.31 -26.95 -8.23
C GLY A 119 5.78 -27.88 -7.13
N GLY A 120 6.47 -28.97 -6.80
CA GLY A 120 6.18 -29.85 -5.65
C GLY A 120 6.29 -31.35 -5.96
N ALA A 121 6.63 -32.15 -4.95
CA ALA A 121 6.76 -33.61 -5.07
C ALA A 121 6.70 -34.32 -3.71
N GLY A 122 5.98 -35.47 -3.65
CA GLY A 122 6.03 -36.41 -2.52
C GLY A 122 5.69 -35.80 -1.16
N GLY A 123 4.55 -35.12 -1.04
CA GLY A 123 4.05 -34.53 0.20
C GLY A 123 4.67 -33.18 0.60
N GLN A 124 5.69 -32.70 -0.13
CA GLN A 124 6.29 -31.38 0.13
C GLN A 124 5.42 -30.25 -0.41
N GLN A 125 5.34 -29.16 0.35
CA GLN A 125 4.70 -27.93 -0.09
C GLN A 125 5.42 -27.36 -1.30
N GLY A 126 4.75 -27.49 -2.44
CA GLY A 126 5.28 -27.11 -3.73
C GLY A 126 5.27 -25.62 -3.99
N PHE A 127 6.14 -25.15 -4.91
CA PHE A 127 6.21 -23.75 -5.32
C PHE A 127 4.85 -23.21 -5.79
N LEU A 128 4.58 -21.98 -5.35
CA LEU A 128 3.37 -21.22 -5.58
C LEU A 128 3.76 -19.91 -6.22
N GLY A 129 3.51 -19.77 -7.53
CA GLY A 129 3.97 -18.61 -8.29
C GLY A 129 4.02 -18.93 -9.78
N CYS A 130 4.79 -18.12 -10.49
CA CYS A 130 4.90 -18.18 -11.94
C CYS A 130 6.31 -18.60 -12.36
N ILE A 131 6.41 -19.50 -13.34
CA ILE A 131 7.67 -19.90 -13.97
C ILE A 131 7.56 -19.56 -15.44
N ARG A 132 8.41 -18.64 -15.91
CA ARG A 132 8.40 -18.18 -17.32
C ARG A 132 9.22 -19.08 -18.22
N SER A 133 10.35 -19.56 -17.71
CA SER A 133 11.24 -20.42 -18.47
C SER A 133 12.04 -21.30 -17.53
N LEU A 134 12.30 -22.54 -17.94
CA LEU A 134 13.23 -23.42 -17.26
C LEU A 134 14.24 -23.93 -18.28
N ARG A 135 15.51 -23.57 -18.10
CA ARG A 135 16.60 -24.20 -18.85
C ARG A 135 17.20 -25.32 -18.05
N MET A 136 17.46 -26.43 -18.72
CA MET A 136 18.10 -27.60 -18.15
C MET A 136 19.18 -28.11 -19.09
N ASN A 137 20.42 -28.16 -18.62
CA ASN A 137 21.58 -28.63 -19.40
C ASN A 137 21.68 -27.95 -20.78
N GLY A 138 21.38 -26.64 -20.84
CA GLY A 138 21.38 -25.86 -22.09
C GLY A 138 20.09 -25.91 -22.90
N VAL A 139 19.19 -26.86 -22.63
CA VAL A 139 17.91 -26.98 -23.35
C VAL A 139 16.82 -26.22 -22.60
N THR A 140 16.09 -25.35 -23.30
CA THR A 140 14.88 -24.71 -22.73
C THR A 140 13.72 -25.70 -22.81
N LEU A 141 13.11 -26.02 -21.67
CA LEU A 141 12.00 -26.94 -21.61
C LEU A 141 10.69 -26.21 -21.94
N ASP A 142 9.89 -26.82 -22.81
CA ASP A 142 8.50 -26.41 -23.00
C ASP A 142 7.69 -26.83 -21.76
N LEU A 143 7.40 -25.84 -20.91
CA LEU A 143 6.66 -26.05 -19.67
C LEU A 143 5.16 -26.20 -19.93
N GLU A 144 4.63 -25.56 -20.97
CA GLU A 144 3.20 -25.47 -21.24
C GLU A 144 2.67 -26.79 -21.80
N GLU A 145 3.34 -27.35 -22.83
CA GLU A 145 3.00 -28.66 -23.38
C GLU A 145 3.04 -29.75 -22.31
N ARG A 146 4.01 -29.68 -21.39
CA ARG A 146 4.19 -30.67 -20.32
C ARG A 146 3.20 -30.50 -19.18
N ALA A 147 2.69 -29.30 -18.97
CA ALA A 147 1.70 -29.04 -17.93
C ALA A 147 0.28 -29.43 -18.35
N LYS A 148 -0.01 -29.62 -19.65
CA LYS A 148 -1.34 -30.07 -20.16
C LYS A 148 -1.88 -31.32 -19.46
N VAL A 149 -1.01 -32.26 -19.09
CA VAL A 149 -1.37 -33.53 -18.45
C VAL A 149 -1.35 -33.47 -16.92
N THR A 150 -1.15 -32.28 -16.33
CA THR A 150 -0.98 -32.11 -14.89
C THR A 150 -2.04 -31.19 -14.31
N SER A 151 -2.63 -31.56 -13.17
CA SER A 151 -3.62 -30.74 -12.47
C SER A 151 -2.96 -29.57 -11.70
N GLY A 152 -3.67 -28.44 -11.62
CA GLY A 152 -3.21 -27.26 -10.87
C GLY A 152 -2.27 -26.33 -11.63
N PHE A 153 -2.19 -26.44 -12.96
CA PHE A 153 -1.51 -25.48 -13.83
C PHE A 153 -2.53 -24.53 -14.49
N LYS A 154 -2.17 -23.25 -14.62
CA LYS A 154 -2.86 -22.28 -15.46
C LYS A 154 -1.84 -21.64 -16.41
N SER A 155 -2.09 -21.72 -17.71
CA SER A 155 -1.26 -21.04 -18.70
C SER A 155 -1.41 -19.52 -18.58
N GLY A 156 -0.41 -18.78 -19.05
CA GLY A 156 -0.47 -17.32 -19.17
C GLY A 156 -0.14 -16.52 -17.91
N CYS A 157 -0.05 -17.14 -16.72
CA CYS A 157 0.32 -16.43 -15.49
C CYS A 157 -0.46 -15.11 -15.30
N SER A 158 -1.74 -15.12 -15.67
CA SER A 158 -2.65 -13.98 -15.62
C SER A 158 -2.94 -13.67 -14.15
N GLY A 159 -2.38 -12.56 -13.67
CA GLY A 159 -2.67 -12.09 -12.31
C GLY A 159 -4.14 -11.71 -12.16
N HIS A 160 -4.69 -11.95 -10.98
CA HIS A 160 -6.01 -11.52 -10.56
C HIS A 160 -6.23 -10.02 -10.76
N CYS A 161 -5.20 -9.17 -10.63
CA CYS A 161 -5.32 -7.74 -10.89
C CYS A 161 -5.64 -7.40 -12.36
N THR A 162 -5.34 -8.26 -13.32
CA THR A 162 -5.70 -8.01 -14.73
C THR A 162 -7.21 -8.15 -14.94
N SER A 163 -7.82 -9.15 -14.30
CA SER A 163 -9.26 -9.45 -14.44
C SER A 163 -10.13 -8.73 -13.42
N TYR A 164 -9.61 -8.50 -12.21
CA TYR A 164 -10.36 -8.01 -11.06
C TYR A 164 -9.79 -6.72 -10.47
N GLY A 165 -8.69 -6.17 -11.00
CA GLY A 165 -8.08 -4.95 -10.47
C GLY A 165 -8.99 -3.73 -10.55
N ALA A 166 -9.94 -3.71 -11.50
CA ALA A 166 -10.98 -2.68 -11.59
C ALA A 166 -11.92 -2.65 -10.36
N ASN A 167 -11.93 -3.71 -9.54
CA ASN A 167 -12.71 -3.75 -8.30
C ASN A 167 -12.04 -2.95 -7.17
N CYS A 168 -10.79 -2.51 -7.31
CA CYS A 168 -10.18 -1.57 -6.38
C CYS A 168 -10.69 -0.15 -6.69
N GLU A 169 -11.70 0.29 -5.94
CA GLU A 169 -12.36 1.58 -6.14
C GLU A 169 -11.51 2.76 -5.61
N ASN A 170 -11.93 3.98 -5.94
CA ASN A 170 -11.42 5.23 -5.36
C ASN A 170 -9.90 5.42 -5.41
N GLY A 171 -9.24 4.89 -6.46
CA GLY A 171 -7.80 5.00 -6.65
C GLY A 171 -6.98 4.01 -5.82
N GLY A 172 -7.60 2.97 -5.25
CA GLY A 172 -6.90 1.87 -4.59
C GLY A 172 -5.99 1.11 -5.55
N LYS A 173 -4.79 0.74 -5.10
CA LYS A 173 -3.84 -0.01 -5.92
C LYS A 173 -4.11 -1.51 -5.78
N CYS A 174 -4.39 -2.19 -6.88
CA CYS A 174 -4.50 -3.64 -6.87
C CYS A 174 -3.12 -4.27 -6.61
N ILE A 175 -3.07 -5.15 -5.62
CA ILE A 175 -1.90 -5.95 -5.27
C ILE A 175 -2.23 -7.41 -5.55
N GLU A 176 -1.42 -8.02 -6.40
CA GLU A 176 -1.51 -9.43 -6.74
C GLU A 176 -1.20 -10.29 -5.52
N LYS A 177 -2.02 -11.32 -5.29
CA LYS A 177 -1.79 -12.31 -4.23
C LYS A 177 -1.91 -13.70 -4.84
N TYR A 178 -1.22 -14.67 -4.27
CA TYR A 178 -1.28 -16.04 -4.78
C TYR A 178 -2.70 -16.63 -4.77
N HIS A 179 -3.49 -16.32 -3.74
CA HIS A 179 -4.91 -16.70 -3.63
C HIS A 179 -5.85 -15.51 -3.90
N GLY A 180 -5.63 -14.77 -4.98
CA GLY A 180 -6.54 -13.69 -5.38
C GLY A 180 -5.84 -12.35 -5.55
N TYR A 181 -6.48 -11.30 -5.07
CA TYR A 181 -5.92 -9.95 -5.07
C TYR A 181 -6.38 -9.24 -3.80
N SER A 182 -5.66 -8.18 -3.44
CA SER A 182 -6.05 -7.26 -2.39
C SER A 182 -5.92 -5.83 -2.90
N CYS A 183 -6.78 -4.93 -2.44
CA CYS A 183 -6.66 -3.51 -2.75
C CYS A 183 -5.89 -2.80 -1.63
N ASP A 184 -4.79 -2.13 -1.98
CA ASP A 184 -4.09 -1.22 -1.09
C ASP A 184 -4.73 0.17 -1.16
N CYS A 185 -5.42 0.50 -0.07
CA CYS A 185 -6.10 1.79 0.10
C CYS A 185 -5.24 2.79 0.89
N SER A 186 -3.99 2.47 1.25
CA SER A 186 -3.15 3.28 2.15
C SER A 186 -2.96 4.71 1.66
N HIS A 187 -2.87 4.90 0.35
CA HIS A 187 -2.71 6.19 -0.31
C HIS A 187 -4.04 6.84 -0.73
N THR A 188 -5.18 6.32 -0.24
CA THR A 188 -6.53 6.84 -0.54
C THR A 188 -7.22 7.35 0.73
N ALA A 189 -8.32 8.11 0.54
CA ALA A 189 -9.22 8.50 1.63
C ALA A 189 -10.23 7.39 2.02
N TYR A 190 -10.09 6.20 1.43
CA TYR A 190 -11.01 5.10 1.54
C TYR A 190 -10.33 3.88 2.18
N ASP A 191 -11.15 2.93 2.61
CA ASP A 191 -10.80 1.72 3.31
C ASP A 191 -11.77 0.60 2.90
N GLY A 192 -11.62 -0.58 3.49
CA GLY A 192 -12.36 -1.78 3.13
C GLY A 192 -11.64 -2.59 2.05
N THR A 193 -12.12 -3.81 1.82
CA THR A 193 -11.48 -4.80 0.94
C THR A 193 -11.30 -4.33 -0.50
N PHE A 194 -12.16 -3.41 -0.95
CA PHE A 194 -12.22 -2.87 -2.30
C PHE A 194 -12.02 -1.34 -2.32
N CYS A 195 -11.56 -0.75 -1.22
CA CYS A 195 -11.46 0.70 -1.05
C CYS A 195 -12.79 1.44 -1.29
N ASN A 196 -13.91 0.80 -0.95
CA ASN A 196 -15.26 1.30 -1.19
C ASN A 196 -15.92 1.94 0.05
N LYS A 197 -15.22 1.97 1.20
CA LYS A 197 -15.70 2.60 2.42
C LYS A 197 -14.91 3.86 2.67
N GLU A 198 -15.56 5.00 2.88
CA GLU A 198 -14.83 6.17 3.36
C GLU A 198 -14.14 5.84 4.68
N ARG A 199 -12.84 6.16 4.79
CA ARG A 199 -12.06 5.89 5.99
C ARG A 199 -12.65 6.74 7.12
N LYS A 200 -13.39 6.09 8.04
CA LYS A 200 -13.83 6.73 9.28
C LYS A 200 -12.57 7.02 10.09
N ASP A 201 -12.24 8.29 10.27
CA ASP A 201 -11.05 8.73 11.00
C ASP A 201 -11.13 8.16 12.43
N GLN A 202 -10.37 7.08 12.68
CA GLN A 202 -10.42 6.28 13.91
C GLN A 202 -10.09 7.08 15.19
N ARG A 203 -9.66 8.34 15.04
CA ARG A 203 -9.44 9.27 16.14
C ARG A 203 -10.72 9.82 16.76
N TYR A 204 -11.88 9.67 16.11
CA TYR A 204 -13.18 10.05 16.71
C TYR A 204 -13.87 8.91 17.45
N GLN A 205 -13.32 7.68 17.42
CA GLN A 205 -13.90 6.51 18.10
C GLN A 205 -14.00 6.69 19.63
N TRP A 206 -13.18 7.59 20.18
CA TRP A 206 -13.10 7.91 21.61
C TRP A 206 -13.61 9.32 21.95
N CYS A 207 -14.19 10.05 20.99
CA CYS A 207 -14.84 11.33 21.28
C CYS A 207 -16.19 11.07 21.94
N GLU A 208 -16.41 11.66 23.12
CA GLU A 208 -17.70 11.62 23.80
C GLU A 208 -18.84 12.00 22.82
N PRO A 209 -20.01 11.32 22.84
CA PRO A 209 -21.08 11.57 21.87
C PRO A 209 -21.52 13.04 21.79
N LYS A 210 -21.39 13.78 22.90
CA LYS A 210 -21.62 15.23 22.97
C LYS A 210 -20.64 16.03 22.11
N ILE A 211 -19.35 15.68 22.13
CA ILE A 211 -18.30 16.34 21.34
C ILE A 211 -18.54 16.08 19.84
N GLN A 212 -18.88 14.84 19.48
CA GLN A 212 -19.20 14.50 18.09
C GLN A 212 -20.40 15.28 17.54
N ALA A 213 -21.47 15.41 18.35
CA ALA A 213 -22.66 16.18 17.96
C ALA A 213 -22.33 17.67 17.75
N VAL A 214 -21.50 18.25 18.61
CA VAL A 214 -21.07 19.65 18.49
C VAL A 214 -20.17 19.86 17.27
N LEU A 215 -19.19 18.98 17.04
CA LEU A 215 -18.33 19.08 15.84
C LEU A 215 -19.14 18.92 14.55
N GLN A 216 -20.19 18.07 14.56
CA GLN A 216 -21.10 17.94 13.42
C GLN A 216 -21.92 19.22 13.19
N LEU A 217 -22.40 19.86 14.26
CA LEU A 217 -23.13 21.14 14.19
C LEU A 217 -22.24 22.27 13.63
N LEU A 218 -20.96 22.26 14.00
CA LEU A 218 -19.94 23.20 13.50
C LEU A 218 -19.36 22.78 12.14
N TYR A 219 -19.80 21.66 11.57
CA TYR A 219 -19.29 21.09 10.32
C TYR A 219 -17.78 20.74 10.32
N LEU A 220 -17.18 20.54 11.50
CA LEU A 220 -15.77 20.20 11.71
C LEU A 220 -15.53 18.68 11.74
N ARG A 221 -16.05 17.96 10.74
CA ARG A 221 -15.89 16.48 10.67
C ARG A 221 -14.51 16.04 10.16
N PRO A 222 -13.94 16.62 9.10
CA PRO A 222 -12.58 16.30 8.67
C PRO A 222 -11.53 16.97 9.57
N ILE A 223 -10.40 16.31 9.81
CA ILE A 223 -9.24 16.97 10.43
C ILE A 223 -8.75 18.12 9.56
N PHE A 224 -8.28 19.19 10.19
CA PHE A 224 -7.85 20.41 9.52
C PHE A 224 -8.96 21.07 8.69
N SER A 225 -10.22 20.91 9.14
CA SER A 225 -11.31 21.74 8.66
C SER A 225 -11.42 23.03 9.47
N GLY A 226 -11.87 24.10 8.81
CA GLY A 226 -12.12 25.40 9.43
C GLY A 226 -13.52 25.91 9.09
N THR A 227 -14.11 26.68 10.00
CA THR A 227 -15.38 27.37 9.77
C THR A 227 -15.36 28.71 10.53
N PHE A 228 -16.08 29.71 10.03
CA PHE A 228 -16.30 30.94 10.79
C PHE A 228 -17.50 30.78 11.71
N VAL A 229 -17.35 31.20 12.97
CA VAL A 229 -18.39 31.12 13.99
C VAL A 229 -18.62 32.49 14.58
N GLU A 230 -19.86 32.98 14.51
CA GLU A 230 -20.27 34.19 15.20
C GLU A 230 -20.20 33.97 16.71
N LEU A 231 -19.56 34.87 17.44
CA LEU A 231 -19.46 34.77 18.89
C LEU A 231 -20.70 35.40 19.55
N ASN A 232 -21.46 34.55 20.23
CA ASN A 232 -22.56 34.91 21.11
C ASN A 232 -22.52 33.99 22.35
N LYS A 233 -23.34 34.27 23.35
CA LYS A 233 -23.35 33.49 24.60
C LYS A 233 -23.56 31.97 24.38
N ALA A 234 -24.33 31.59 23.36
CA ALA A 234 -24.56 30.19 23.03
C ALA A 234 -23.36 29.56 22.31
N SER A 235 -22.79 30.22 21.30
CA SER A 235 -21.65 29.69 20.56
C SER A 235 -20.39 29.61 21.41
N VAL A 236 -20.17 30.53 22.35
CA VAL A 236 -19.08 30.43 23.33
C VAL A 236 -19.20 29.18 24.19
N ASN A 237 -20.41 28.86 24.67
CA ASN A 237 -20.65 27.63 25.44
C ASN A 237 -20.44 26.38 24.58
N THR A 238 -20.85 26.41 23.31
CA THR A 238 -20.61 25.33 22.35
C THR A 238 -19.11 25.14 22.07
N LEU A 239 -18.36 26.22 21.90
CA LEU A 239 -16.93 26.20 21.60
C LEU A 239 -16.08 25.68 22.78
N ARG A 240 -16.49 25.96 24.03
CA ARG A 240 -15.86 25.39 25.24
C ARG A 240 -15.92 23.85 25.28
N ILE A 241 -16.99 23.24 24.77
CA ILE A 241 -17.14 21.77 24.75
C ILE A 241 -16.11 21.11 23.83
N VAL A 242 -15.77 21.76 22.71
CA VAL A 242 -14.86 21.23 21.68
C VAL A 242 -13.46 21.84 21.73
N GLU A 243 -13.19 22.68 22.72
CA GLU A 243 -11.92 23.39 22.91
C GLU A 243 -10.70 22.46 22.91
N PRO A 244 -10.71 21.27 23.56
CA PRO A 244 -9.58 20.33 23.52
C PRO A 244 -9.30 19.73 22.15
N HIS A 245 -10.25 19.85 21.21
CA HIS A 245 -10.17 19.23 19.87
C HIS A 245 -10.07 20.26 18.75
N THR A 246 -10.12 21.55 19.07
CA THR A 246 -10.17 22.63 18.09
C THR A 246 -9.12 23.69 18.41
N ALA A 247 -8.56 24.30 17.37
CA ALA A 247 -7.75 25.50 17.49
C ALA A 247 -8.64 26.70 17.13
N GLN A 248 -8.83 27.60 18.09
CA GLN A 248 -9.75 28.74 17.96
C GLN A 248 -8.97 30.06 18.03
N GLY A 249 -9.56 31.13 17.54
CA GLY A 249 -9.00 32.48 17.66
C GLY A 249 -9.67 33.49 16.74
N HIS A 250 -9.19 34.72 16.79
CA HIS A 250 -9.70 35.83 16.01
C HIS A 250 -8.85 35.98 14.73
N PRO A 251 -9.40 35.64 13.56
CA PRO A 251 -8.67 35.81 12.31
C PRO A 251 -8.51 37.30 12.01
N ASN A 252 -7.36 37.68 11.45
CA ASN A 252 -7.19 39.05 10.92
C ASN A 252 -7.78 39.15 9.50
N PRO A 253 -8.05 40.37 8.99
CA PRO A 253 -8.69 40.55 7.68
C PRO A 253 -7.95 39.86 6.54
N LYS A 254 -6.62 39.80 6.61
CA LYS A 254 -5.78 39.08 5.65
C LYS A 254 -6.02 37.56 5.67
N SER A 255 -6.15 36.97 6.86
CA SER A 255 -6.45 35.53 7.02
C SER A 255 -7.85 35.21 6.51
N VAL A 256 -8.83 36.08 6.77
CA VAL A 256 -10.19 35.94 6.23
C VAL A 256 -10.16 35.97 4.71
N ASN A 257 -9.41 36.91 4.13
CA ASN A 257 -9.23 37.02 2.67
C ASN A 257 -8.59 35.78 2.05
N GLU A 258 -7.48 35.30 2.64
CA GLU A 258 -6.83 34.08 2.15
C GLU A 258 -7.74 32.85 2.28
N LEU A 259 -8.46 32.69 3.39
CA LEU A 259 -9.39 31.56 3.57
C LEU A 259 -10.53 31.59 2.54
N MET A 260 -11.12 32.75 2.29
CA MET A 260 -12.25 32.89 1.37
C MET A 260 -11.87 32.68 -0.10
N TYR A 261 -10.76 33.27 -0.57
CA TYR A 261 -10.39 33.19 -1.99
C TYR A 261 -9.47 32.02 -2.34
N LYS A 262 -8.65 31.55 -1.40
CA LYS A 262 -7.71 30.44 -1.65
C LYS A 262 -8.30 29.08 -1.32
N CYS A 263 -9.14 29.01 -0.29
CA CYS A 263 -9.67 27.74 0.25
C CYS A 263 -11.20 27.69 0.25
N GLY A 264 -11.88 28.78 -0.12
CA GLY A 264 -13.33 28.89 -0.07
C GLY A 264 -14.02 28.24 -1.27
N TYR A 265 -14.95 27.34 -0.95
CA TYR A 265 -15.91 26.81 -1.91
C TYR A 265 -17.31 27.28 -1.51
N GLY A 266 -18.04 27.91 -2.42
CA GLY A 266 -19.43 28.30 -2.23
C GLY A 266 -20.38 27.14 -2.44
N LYS A 267 -21.41 27.02 -1.59
CA LYS A 267 -22.50 26.06 -1.78
C LYS A 267 -23.53 26.60 -2.76
N ILE A 268 -23.41 26.26 -4.04
CA ILE A 268 -24.34 26.68 -5.10
C ILE A 268 -25.02 25.43 -5.68
N ASN A 269 -26.37 25.38 -5.66
CA ASN A 269 -27.15 24.24 -6.17
C ASN A 269 -26.71 22.86 -5.62
N LYS A 270 -26.38 22.79 -4.32
CA LYS A 270 -25.88 21.59 -3.62
C LYS A 270 -24.52 21.06 -4.12
N LYS A 271 -23.82 21.79 -5.00
CA LYS A 271 -22.44 21.50 -5.43
C LYS A 271 -21.47 22.54 -4.84
N GLY A 272 -20.26 22.11 -4.51
CA GLY A 272 -19.19 23.01 -4.07
C GLY A 272 -18.51 23.64 -5.28
N ILE A 273 -18.49 24.96 -5.37
CA ILE A 273 -17.88 25.71 -6.47
C ILE A 273 -16.81 26.63 -5.89
N ALA A 274 -15.61 26.65 -6.45
CA ALA A 274 -14.55 27.54 -5.98
C ALA A 274 -14.99 29.02 -6.09
N LEU A 275 -14.76 29.80 -5.04
CA LEU A 275 -15.08 31.23 -4.99
C LEU A 275 -13.97 32.05 -5.68
N THR A 276 -13.77 31.84 -6.97
CA THR A 276 -12.72 32.51 -7.76
C THR A 276 -13.15 33.85 -8.33
N ASP A 277 -14.46 34.07 -8.52
CA ASP A 277 -15.01 35.24 -9.19
C ASP A 277 -16.14 35.88 -8.39
N ASN A 278 -16.08 37.21 -8.24
CA ASN A 278 -17.09 38.00 -7.53
C ASN A 278 -18.50 37.83 -8.15
N SER A 279 -18.60 37.52 -9.44
CA SER A 279 -19.87 37.25 -10.13
C SER A 279 -20.63 36.04 -9.56
N LEU A 280 -19.93 35.02 -9.03
CA LEU A 280 -20.55 33.86 -8.39
C LEU A 280 -21.15 34.21 -7.03
N ILE A 281 -20.49 35.12 -6.31
CA ILE A 281 -20.98 35.68 -5.05
C ILE A 281 -22.21 36.55 -5.32
N VAL A 282 -22.16 37.42 -6.34
CA VAL A 282 -23.30 38.25 -6.76
C VAL A 282 -24.50 37.39 -7.18
N ARG A 283 -24.30 36.32 -7.95
CA ARG A 283 -25.38 35.44 -8.42
C ARG A 283 -26.05 34.64 -7.30
N SER A 284 -25.30 34.27 -6.26
CA SER A 284 -25.80 33.48 -5.14
C SER A 284 -26.41 34.34 -4.02
N LEU A 285 -25.83 35.50 -3.75
CA LEU A 285 -26.23 36.41 -2.66
C LEU A 285 -27.02 37.63 -3.12
N GLY A 286 -27.12 37.90 -4.43
CA GLY A 286 -27.87 39.04 -4.99
C GLY A 286 -29.36 39.05 -4.63
N LYS A 287 -29.93 37.89 -4.25
CA LYS A 287 -31.30 37.76 -3.75
C LYS A 287 -31.55 38.45 -2.40
N TYR A 288 -30.49 38.72 -1.65
CA TYR A 288 -30.56 39.35 -0.33
C TYR A 288 -30.14 40.84 -0.35
N GLY A 289 -30.07 41.44 -1.55
CA GLY A 289 -29.74 42.84 -1.84
C GLY A 289 -28.26 43.16 -1.64
N ASN A 290 -27.63 43.99 -2.49
CA ASN A 290 -26.22 44.47 -2.41
C ASN A 290 -25.34 43.86 -1.29
N ILE A 291 -24.99 42.58 -1.43
CA ILE A 291 -23.90 41.91 -0.67
C ILE A 291 -22.55 42.11 -1.41
N CYS A 292 -22.58 42.81 -2.55
CA CYS A 292 -21.45 43.01 -3.45
C CYS A 292 -20.37 43.97 -2.95
N VAL A 293 -20.58 44.67 -1.84
CA VAL A 293 -19.58 45.59 -1.27
C VAL A 293 -18.93 44.92 -0.05
N ASP A 294 -18.30 43.78 -0.29
CA ASP A 294 -17.46 43.03 0.65
C ASP A 294 -18.18 41.99 1.53
N LEU A 295 -18.42 40.81 0.96
CA LEU A 295 -18.62 39.56 1.71
C LEU A 295 -17.54 39.39 2.82
N LEU A 296 -16.32 39.82 2.53
CA LEU A 296 -15.22 39.91 3.49
C LEU A 296 -15.55 40.81 4.68
N CYS A 297 -16.11 42.00 4.44
CA CYS A 297 -16.48 42.94 5.49
C CYS A 297 -17.63 42.39 6.33
N GLU A 298 -18.66 41.80 5.72
CA GLU A 298 -19.77 41.17 6.47
C GLU A 298 -19.28 40.03 7.37
N ILE A 299 -18.23 39.29 6.98
CA ILE A 299 -17.61 38.22 7.80
C ILE A 299 -16.66 38.79 8.86
N ASP A 300 -15.79 39.73 8.49
CA ASP A 300 -14.76 40.33 9.35
C ASP A 300 -15.36 41.21 10.45
N THR A 301 -16.37 42.02 10.12
CA THR A 301 -17.02 42.94 11.05
C THR A 301 -18.31 42.40 11.67
N VAL A 302 -18.68 41.15 11.37
CA VAL A 302 -19.97 40.55 11.77
C VAL A 302 -21.14 41.46 11.42
N GLY A 303 -21.29 41.74 10.13
CA GLY A 303 -22.30 42.67 9.64
C GLY A 303 -23.73 42.16 9.78
N LYS A 304 -24.71 43.00 9.41
CA LYS A 304 -26.15 42.70 9.56
C LYS A 304 -26.59 41.43 8.82
N ARG A 305 -25.81 40.98 7.84
CA ARG A 305 -26.10 39.80 7.02
C ARG A 305 -25.06 38.68 7.21
N TYR A 306 -24.34 38.68 8.34
CA TYR A 306 -23.35 37.66 8.67
C TYR A 306 -23.91 36.25 8.52
N ARG A 307 -25.13 35.97 9.00
CA ARG A 307 -25.73 34.63 8.89
C ARG A 307 -25.83 34.18 7.44
N GLN A 308 -26.33 35.03 6.54
CA GLN A 308 -26.46 34.75 5.12
C GLN A 308 -25.09 34.60 4.45
N ALA A 309 -24.13 35.44 4.82
CA ALA A 309 -22.75 35.38 4.36
C ALA A 309 -22.05 34.08 4.77
N ASN A 310 -22.25 33.63 6.02
CA ASN A 310 -21.63 32.45 6.60
C ASN A 310 -22.27 31.12 6.12
N TYR A 311 -23.47 31.15 5.54
CA TYR A 311 -24.08 29.97 4.89
C TYR A 311 -23.49 29.67 3.51
N LEU A 312 -22.83 30.64 2.88
CA LEU A 312 -22.26 30.49 1.55
C LEU A 312 -21.00 29.60 1.54
N PRO A 313 -19.95 29.85 2.35
CA PRO A 313 -18.76 29.02 2.35
C PRO A 313 -19.05 27.63 2.92
N TRP A 314 -18.62 26.60 2.20
CA TRP A 314 -18.39 25.28 2.77
C TRP A 314 -17.28 25.36 3.83
N PRO A 315 -17.27 24.44 4.81
CA PRO A 315 -16.14 24.28 5.72
C PRO A 315 -14.83 24.22 4.93
N PHE A 316 -13.89 25.09 5.27
CA PHE A 316 -12.58 25.17 4.63
C PHE A 316 -11.86 23.85 4.84
N ARG A 317 -11.37 23.24 3.77
CA ARG A 317 -10.45 22.09 3.86
C ARG A 317 -9.03 22.62 3.80
N LEU A 318 -8.36 22.67 4.95
CA LEU A 318 -7.00 23.17 5.06
C LEU A 318 -5.99 22.03 4.98
N SER A 319 -4.74 22.37 4.64
CA SER A 319 -3.64 21.41 4.66
C SER A 319 -3.08 21.23 6.07
N SER A 320 -2.33 20.14 6.28
CA SER A 320 -1.56 19.97 7.51
C SER A 320 -0.55 21.12 7.67
N PRO A 321 -0.37 21.69 8.88
CA PRO A 321 0.53 22.82 9.08
C PRO A 321 1.98 22.45 8.74
N ARG A 322 2.64 23.24 7.88
CA ARG A 322 4.07 23.07 7.55
C ARG A 322 4.90 23.14 8.83
N GLY A 323 5.76 22.15 9.08
CA GLY A 323 6.53 22.03 10.33
C GLY A 323 5.82 21.28 11.47
N GLY A 324 4.68 20.65 11.21
CA GLY A 324 3.97 19.81 12.19
C GLY A 324 3.16 20.59 13.23
N MET A 325 2.38 19.88 14.03
CA MET A 325 1.57 20.48 15.10
C MET A 325 2.20 20.16 16.45
N MET A 326 2.17 21.11 17.40
CA MET A 326 2.45 20.80 18.80
C MET A 326 1.43 19.77 19.31
N ILE A 327 1.69 19.15 20.47
CA ILE A 327 0.87 18.05 21.00
C ILE A 327 -0.62 18.42 20.95
N LYS A 328 -1.36 17.72 20.09
CA LYS A 328 -2.70 18.13 19.63
C LYS A 328 -3.74 18.18 20.75
N THR A 329 -3.50 17.45 21.84
CA THR A 329 -4.40 17.28 22.98
C THR A 329 -4.13 18.25 24.13
N ILE A 330 -3.00 18.97 24.11
CA ILE A 330 -2.62 19.94 25.14
C ILE A 330 -3.12 21.33 24.74
N HIS A 331 -3.54 22.13 25.72
CA HIS A 331 -4.04 23.49 25.49
C HIS A 331 -2.90 24.44 25.06
N CYS A 332 -3.19 25.47 24.28
CA CYS A 332 -2.17 26.36 23.69
C CYS A 332 -1.39 27.18 24.71
N VAL A 333 -2.00 27.48 25.87
CA VAL A 333 -1.35 28.14 27.02
C VAL A 333 -0.27 27.24 27.62
N GLU A 334 -0.43 25.92 27.53
CA GLU A 334 0.52 24.90 28.00
C GLU A 334 1.49 24.44 26.90
N SER A 335 1.71 25.28 25.87
CA SER A 335 2.50 24.95 24.67
C SER A 335 1.92 23.81 23.81
N GLY A 336 0.60 23.61 23.87
CA GLY A 336 -0.10 22.60 23.10
C GLY A 336 -0.76 23.06 21.79
N GLY A 337 -1.46 22.12 21.15
CA GLY A 337 -2.11 22.24 19.83
C GLY A 337 -3.57 22.73 19.86
N ALA A 338 -4.28 22.58 20.97
CA ALA A 338 -5.71 22.89 21.11
C ALA A 338 -5.97 24.23 21.82
N GLY A 339 -7.21 24.72 21.78
CA GLY A 339 -7.61 25.90 22.55
C GLY A 339 -7.67 27.23 21.79
N ASN A 340 -8.14 28.26 22.50
CA ASN A 340 -8.23 29.61 21.98
C ASN A 340 -6.88 30.32 22.02
N ARG A 341 -6.38 30.70 20.85
CA ARG A 341 -5.11 31.41 20.64
C ARG A 341 -5.30 32.90 20.38
N GLU A 342 -6.52 33.42 20.53
CA GLU A 342 -6.87 34.81 20.27
C GLU A 342 -6.36 35.24 18.89
N ASP A 343 -5.65 36.37 18.81
CA ASP A 343 -5.10 36.91 17.58
C ASP A 343 -3.94 36.09 17.01
N GLN A 344 -3.41 35.08 17.70
CA GLN A 344 -2.28 34.28 17.20
C GLN A 344 -2.70 33.18 16.20
N ILE A 345 -4.01 33.00 15.97
CA ILE A 345 -4.52 31.97 15.06
C ILE A 345 -4.04 32.15 13.61
N TYR A 346 -3.75 33.39 13.17
CA TYR A 346 -3.25 33.64 11.81
C TYR A 346 -1.93 32.90 11.53
N ARG A 347 -1.08 32.69 12.55
CA ARG A 347 0.19 31.97 12.40
C ARG A 347 -0.04 30.52 12.04
N LEU A 348 -1.09 29.91 12.60
CA LEU A 348 -1.48 28.54 12.29
C LEU A 348 -2.12 28.46 10.91
N ILE A 349 -3.07 29.36 10.61
CA ILE A 349 -3.74 29.45 9.30
C ILE A 349 -2.71 29.56 8.17
N ARG A 350 -1.72 30.46 8.30
CA ARG A 350 -0.66 30.66 7.29
C ARG A 350 0.17 29.41 7.02
N ARG A 351 0.34 28.53 8.02
CA ARG A 351 1.09 27.27 7.87
C ARG A 351 0.24 26.18 7.23
N MET A 352 -1.08 26.29 7.28
CA MET A 352 -2.06 25.34 6.75
C MET A 352 -2.57 25.72 5.34
N ASN A 353 -2.29 26.96 4.91
CA ASN A 353 -2.59 27.50 3.59
C ASN A 353 -1.53 27.22 2.51
#